data_AF-A0A143YF86-F1
#
_entry.id   AF-A0A143YF86-F1
#
_cell.length_a   1.000
_cell.length_b   1.000
_cell.length_c   1.000
_cell.angle_alpha   90.00
_cell.angle_beta   90.00
_cell.angle_gamma   90.00
#
_symmetry.space_group_name_H-M   'P 1'
#
loop_
_entity.id
_entity.type
_entity.pdbx_description
1 polymer ?
#
loop_
_entity_poly.entity_id
_entity_poly.type
_entity_poly.pdbx_seq_one_letter_code
_entity_poly.pdbx_strand_id
1 'polypeptide(L)'
;MLVYIQGMRKSAVAVLFSVLFLFGIFSTNAIAADSQMAVQGNIAYIVKAGDTLYGIALRYGVTVQQLVASNNIANPNLIFSGQQIIVPVSKTSTALSPIDDTYIVKAGDTLYGIALRYEVTVQQLVKDNSIVNPNLILIGQKIIISQGAKTVQTTGAMLHQIATVLGESPDNLPSMIPLEAGYTSASAATERTEYGYFVTFYETKEPVPINDSALHNQDIARQIATFEAIVYVDKAAAAKAIDHHDAAEGFSPDAPTIDLGYGIAGYQNSGMGKTLLGWNEGNWLLEVLYPIGNQMGIDLAKNSVNELETVFLPPPNDTGRIRVDVTNPSQMETMIMWQKNEVVYRIDSTNNPIDILDMTASIKN
;
A
#
# COMPACT_ATOMS: atom_id res chain seq x y z
N MET A 1 60.13 52.29 27.89
CA MET A 1 61.45 51.63 27.94
C MET A 1 61.26 50.19 27.47
N LEU A 2 61.86 49.84 26.31
CA LEU A 2 62.32 48.51 25.82
C LEU A 2 61.36 47.30 25.92
N VAL A 3 60.81 46.69 24.85
CA VAL A 3 61.39 45.83 23.77
C VAL A 3 62.19 44.60 24.27
N TYR A 4 62.04 43.47 23.54
CA TYR A 4 62.85 42.23 23.45
C TYR A 4 62.46 41.09 24.40
N ILE A 5 61.93 39.93 23.95
CA ILE A 5 62.48 38.81 23.14
C ILE A 5 63.74 38.16 23.74
N GLN A 6 63.72 36.81 23.79
CA GLN A 6 64.80 35.81 23.95
C GLN A 6 64.96 35.23 25.36
N GLY A 7 65.25 33.93 25.54
CA GLY A 7 65.63 32.91 24.56
C GLY A 7 65.86 31.53 25.19
N MET A 8 65.96 30.55 24.31
CA MET A 8 66.35 29.15 24.52
C MET A 8 67.73 28.98 25.18
N ARG A 9 67.93 27.87 25.90
CA ARG A 9 69.17 27.03 25.94
C ARG A 9 68.77 25.59 26.33
N LYS A 10 68.78 24.61 25.41
CA LYS A 10 69.89 23.76 24.89
C LYS A 10 70.36 22.67 25.87
N SER A 11 70.19 21.38 25.46
CA SER A 11 71.22 20.31 25.36
C SER A 11 70.52 18.96 25.04
N ALA A 12 70.61 18.43 23.81
CA ALA A 12 71.53 17.37 23.33
C ALA A 12 70.93 15.95 23.56
N VAL A 13 70.89 14.95 22.67
CA VAL A 13 71.81 14.48 21.61
C VAL A 13 71.00 13.70 20.54
N ALA A 14 71.48 13.74 19.29
CA ALA A 14 70.93 13.09 18.09
C ALA A 14 71.48 11.68 17.85
N VAL A 15 70.72 10.81 17.16
CA VAL A 15 71.26 9.81 16.21
C VAL A 15 70.32 9.72 15.00
N LEU A 16 70.88 10.01 13.82
CA LEU A 16 70.29 9.86 12.49
C LEU A 16 70.32 8.40 12.04
N PHE A 17 69.35 8.00 11.22
CA PHE A 17 69.65 7.31 9.96
C PHE A 17 68.65 7.73 8.88
N SER A 18 69.21 8.31 7.82
CA SER A 18 68.55 8.78 6.60
C SER A 18 68.86 7.80 5.46
N VAL A 19 67.83 7.38 4.70
CA VAL A 19 67.99 6.96 3.31
C VAL A 19 66.83 7.52 2.49
N LEU A 20 67.18 8.44 1.59
CA LEU A 20 66.39 8.89 0.45
C LEU A 20 66.35 7.78 -0.61
N PHE A 21 65.19 7.53 -1.21
CA PHE A 21 65.12 7.18 -2.63
C PHE A 21 63.92 7.86 -3.30
N LEU A 22 64.22 8.48 -4.45
CA LEU A 22 63.36 9.30 -5.29
C LEU A 22 62.77 8.45 -6.44
N PHE A 23 61.66 8.95 -6.99
CA PHE A 23 61.00 8.66 -8.28
C PHE A 23 59.93 7.57 -8.38
N GLY A 24 58.72 8.02 -8.77
CA GLY A 24 57.67 7.20 -9.36
C GLY A 24 56.26 7.80 -9.22
N ILE A 25 55.91 8.79 -10.03
CA ILE A 25 54.51 9.22 -10.21
C ILE A 25 53.81 8.12 -11.02
N PHE A 26 52.85 7.43 -10.41
CA PHE A 26 51.69 6.86 -11.08
C PHE A 26 50.47 7.07 -10.18
N SER A 27 49.60 7.96 -10.62
CA SER A 27 48.24 8.08 -10.14
C SER A 27 47.45 6.84 -10.54
N THR A 28 46.97 6.09 -9.55
CA THR A 28 45.75 5.30 -9.66
C THR A 28 44.92 5.53 -8.42
N ASN A 29 43.66 5.92 -8.61
CA ASN A 29 42.67 5.95 -7.56
C ASN A 29 42.47 4.51 -7.07
N ALA A 30 43.11 4.15 -5.96
CA ALA A 30 42.71 2.97 -5.21
C ALA A 30 41.43 3.33 -4.46
N ILE A 31 40.29 3.07 -5.10
CA ILE A 31 39.02 2.93 -4.39
C ILE A 31 39.27 1.76 -3.43
N ALA A 32 39.45 2.06 -2.15
CA ALA A 32 39.31 1.07 -1.11
C ALA A 32 37.91 0.50 -1.25
N ALA A 33 37.80 -0.73 -1.75
CA ALA A 33 36.57 -1.49 -1.69
C ALA A 33 36.24 -1.64 -0.21
N ASP A 34 35.31 -0.81 0.26
CA ASP A 34 34.62 -1.02 1.51
C ASP A 34 33.91 -2.37 1.37
N SER A 35 34.55 -3.39 1.91
CA SER A 35 33.99 -4.73 1.95
C SER A 35 32.90 -4.66 3.00
N GLN A 36 31.68 -4.35 2.55
CA GLN A 36 30.49 -4.47 3.36
C GLN A 36 30.39 -5.92 3.84
N MET A 37 30.81 -6.15 5.08
CA MET A 37 30.60 -7.40 5.77
C MET A 37 29.10 -7.54 5.99
N ALA A 38 28.46 -8.36 5.16
CA ALA A 38 27.10 -8.83 5.40
C ALA A 38 27.10 -9.59 6.74
N VAL A 39 26.57 -8.97 7.80
CA VAL A 39 26.32 -9.68 9.04
C VAL A 39 25.08 -10.54 8.81
N GLN A 40 25.30 -11.82 8.48
CA GLN A 40 24.24 -12.82 8.46
C GLN A 40 23.90 -13.18 9.91
N GLY A 41 22.72 -12.78 10.36
CA GLY A 41 22.19 -13.12 11.68
C GLY A 41 21.02 -14.08 11.55
N ASN A 42 20.91 -15.05 12.46
CA ASN A 42 19.72 -15.89 12.56
C ASN A 42 18.91 -15.46 13.79
N ILE A 43 17.63 -15.16 13.61
CA ILE A 43 16.70 -14.90 14.71
C ILE A 43 15.84 -16.15 14.92
N ALA A 44 15.79 -16.66 16.16
CA ALA A 44 14.81 -17.68 16.53
C ALA A 44 13.47 -17.01 16.84
N TYR A 45 12.44 -17.34 16.06
CA TYR A 45 11.09 -16.84 16.22
C TYR A 45 10.16 -17.95 16.69
N ILE A 46 9.35 -17.71 17.72
CA ILE A 46 8.31 -18.64 18.17
C ILE A 46 6.99 -18.23 17.53
N VAL A 47 6.46 -19.11 16.68
CA VAL A 47 5.20 -18.94 15.96
C VAL A 47 4.05 -18.77 16.96
N LYS A 48 3.28 -17.71 16.81
CA LYS A 48 2.10 -17.41 17.61
C LYS A 48 0.84 -17.89 16.89
N ALA A 49 -0.26 -17.99 17.62
CA ALA A 49 -1.55 -18.30 16.99
C ALA A 49 -1.89 -17.21 15.96
N GLY A 50 -2.18 -17.63 14.73
CA GLY A 50 -2.45 -16.73 13.60
C GLY A 50 -1.22 -16.30 12.78
N ASP A 51 0.00 -16.67 13.17
CA ASP A 51 1.19 -16.41 12.34
C ASP A 51 1.20 -17.29 11.09
N THR A 52 1.65 -16.72 9.98
CA THR A 52 1.98 -17.44 8.74
C THR A 52 3.45 -17.26 8.38
N LEU A 53 4.04 -18.16 7.58
CA LEU A 53 5.41 -17.95 7.09
C LEU A 53 5.54 -16.64 6.31
N TYR A 54 4.49 -16.23 5.62
CA TYR A 54 4.44 -14.96 4.91
C TYR A 54 4.46 -13.76 5.87
N GLY A 55 3.63 -13.77 6.91
CA GLY A 55 3.63 -12.71 7.93
C GLY A 55 4.97 -12.60 8.68
N ILE A 56 5.61 -13.75 8.96
CA ILE A 56 6.95 -13.79 9.56
C ILE A 56 8.00 -13.26 8.56
N ALA A 57 7.93 -13.69 7.29
CA ALA A 57 8.85 -13.24 6.24
C ALA A 57 8.79 -11.71 6.06
N LEU A 58 7.58 -11.16 5.95
CA LEU A 58 7.32 -9.73 5.83
C LEU A 58 7.84 -8.96 7.04
N ARG A 59 7.53 -9.43 8.25
CA ARG A 59 7.96 -8.80 9.50
C ARG A 59 9.48 -8.65 9.61
N TYR A 60 10.23 -9.59 9.05
CA TYR A 60 11.68 -9.64 9.16
C TYR A 60 12.42 -9.30 7.86
N GLY A 61 11.71 -8.90 6.81
CA GLY A 61 12.30 -8.51 5.53
C GLY A 61 13.04 -9.66 4.83
N VAL A 62 12.54 -10.89 4.95
CA VAL A 62 13.07 -12.09 4.28
C VAL A 62 12.00 -12.69 3.38
N THR A 63 12.34 -13.69 2.56
CA THR A 63 11.34 -14.39 1.74
C THR A 63 10.82 -15.64 2.46
N VAL A 64 9.58 -16.04 2.12
CA VAL A 64 9.01 -17.32 2.59
C VAL A 64 9.92 -18.48 2.19
N GLN A 65 10.54 -18.43 1.01
CA GLN A 65 11.45 -19.48 0.55
C GLN A 65 12.75 -19.53 1.35
N GLN A 66 13.27 -18.38 1.81
CA GLN A 66 14.39 -18.34 2.75
C GLN A 66 14.00 -18.95 4.11
N LEU A 67 12.77 -18.71 4.60
CA LEU A 67 12.26 -19.37 5.81
C LEU A 67 12.09 -20.87 5.61
N VAL A 68 11.48 -21.30 4.50
CA VAL A 68 11.26 -22.71 4.16
C VAL A 68 12.58 -23.46 4.06
N ALA A 69 13.56 -22.89 3.35
CA ALA A 69 14.89 -23.48 3.20
C ALA A 69 15.67 -23.52 4.53
N SER A 70 15.58 -22.47 5.35
CA SER A 70 16.30 -22.40 6.62
C SER A 70 15.72 -23.31 7.71
N ASN A 71 14.48 -23.77 7.53
CA ASN A 71 13.75 -24.57 8.51
C ASN A 71 13.32 -25.94 8.00
N ASN A 72 13.69 -26.31 6.77
CA ASN A 72 13.28 -27.56 6.11
C ASN A 72 11.76 -27.79 6.15
N ILE A 73 10.96 -26.75 5.93
CA ILE A 73 9.50 -26.83 6.03
C ILE A 73 8.93 -27.47 4.76
N ALA A 74 8.28 -28.63 4.90
CA ALA A 74 7.74 -29.39 3.76
C ALA A 74 6.48 -28.76 3.15
N ASN A 75 5.63 -28.13 3.96
CA ASN A 75 4.45 -27.41 3.51
C ASN A 75 4.49 -25.96 4.05
N PRO A 76 4.75 -24.95 3.19
CA PRO A 76 4.84 -23.56 3.60
C PRO A 76 3.56 -22.97 4.21
N ASN A 77 2.41 -23.61 3.99
CA ASN A 77 1.11 -23.18 4.51
C ASN A 77 0.75 -23.81 5.86
N LEU A 78 1.63 -24.67 6.40
CA LEU A 78 1.36 -25.41 7.63
C LEU A 78 2.48 -25.17 8.65
N ILE A 79 2.31 -24.13 9.45
CA ILE A 79 3.10 -23.88 10.66
C ILE A 79 2.21 -23.89 11.89
N PHE A 80 2.75 -24.31 13.02
CA PHE A 80 1.98 -24.51 14.25
C PHE A 80 2.32 -23.47 15.31
N SER A 81 1.34 -23.00 16.07
CA SER A 81 1.62 -22.16 17.23
C SER A 81 2.54 -22.89 18.22
N GLY A 82 3.54 -22.18 18.73
CA GLY A 82 4.62 -22.73 19.56
C GLY A 82 5.80 -23.29 18.77
N GLN A 83 5.69 -23.43 17.44
CA GLN A 83 6.80 -23.86 16.59
C GLN A 83 7.92 -22.83 16.59
N GLN A 84 9.16 -23.26 16.75
CA GLN A 84 10.32 -22.40 16.60
C GLN A 84 10.79 -22.40 15.13
N ILE A 85 10.97 -21.21 14.57
CA ILE A 85 11.40 -20.97 13.19
C ILE A 85 12.64 -20.08 13.20
N ILE A 86 13.66 -20.47 12.45
CA ILE A 86 14.89 -19.73 12.20
C ILE A 86 14.65 -18.75 11.05
N VAL A 87 14.74 -17.46 11.36
CA VAL A 87 14.62 -16.38 10.39
C VAL A 87 16.04 -15.94 10.00
N PRO A 88 16.49 -16.17 8.74
CA PRO A 88 17.81 -15.76 8.29
C PRO A 88 17.79 -14.27 7.92
N VAL A 89 18.07 -13.39 8.87
CA VAL A 89 18.11 -11.94 8.60
C VAL A 89 19.48 -11.55 8.05
N SER A 90 19.49 -11.08 6.81
CA SER A 90 20.64 -10.35 6.25
C SER A 90 20.29 -8.86 6.32
N LYS A 91 20.88 -8.12 7.25
CA LYS A 91 20.87 -6.65 7.15
C LYS A 91 21.83 -6.23 6.05
N THR A 92 21.37 -6.30 4.81
CA THR A 92 22.00 -5.61 3.70
C THR A 92 21.10 -4.45 3.31
N SER A 93 21.48 -3.25 3.76
CA SER A 93 21.09 -2.01 3.09
C SER A 93 21.74 -2.04 1.71
N THR A 94 21.14 -2.73 0.75
CA THR A 94 21.63 -2.72 -0.63
C THR A 94 21.18 -1.42 -1.28
N ALA A 95 22.15 -0.53 -1.48
CA ALA A 95 22.11 0.44 -2.56
C ALA A 95 21.72 -0.28 -3.87
N LEU A 96 20.83 0.37 -4.62
CA LEU A 96 20.25 -0.09 -5.88
C LEU A 96 21.33 -0.63 -6.83
N SER A 97 21.25 -1.92 -7.16
CA SER A 97 21.87 -2.44 -8.38
C SER A 97 21.06 -1.98 -9.59
N PRO A 98 21.68 -1.72 -10.76
CA PRO A 98 20.96 -1.30 -11.95
C PRO A 98 19.88 -2.34 -12.30
N ILE A 99 18.67 -1.85 -12.50
CA ILE A 99 17.48 -2.62 -12.81
C ILE A 99 17.53 -2.89 -14.32
N ASP A 100 17.47 -4.15 -14.74
CA ASP A 100 17.18 -4.47 -16.14
C ASP A 100 15.75 -4.03 -16.45
N ASP A 101 15.53 -3.32 -17.56
CA ASP A 101 14.22 -2.84 -18.05
C ASP A 101 13.22 -3.98 -18.36
N THR A 102 13.56 -5.24 -18.06
CA THR A 102 12.77 -6.42 -18.38
C THR A 102 12.95 -7.53 -17.34
N TYR A 103 11.84 -8.09 -16.87
CA TYR A 103 11.76 -9.28 -16.03
C TYR A 103 11.34 -10.51 -16.86
N ILE A 104 11.92 -11.68 -16.56
CA ILE A 104 11.51 -12.96 -17.17
C ILE A 104 10.70 -13.74 -16.15
N VAL A 105 9.43 -14.01 -16.47
CA VAL A 105 8.48 -14.75 -15.64
C VAL A 105 9.01 -16.15 -15.32
N LYS A 106 8.96 -16.52 -14.05
CA LYS A 106 9.35 -17.82 -13.50
C LYS A 106 8.11 -18.59 -13.06
N ALA A 107 8.29 -19.88 -12.79
CA ALA A 107 7.21 -20.71 -12.27
C ALA A 107 6.68 -20.15 -10.93
N GLY A 108 5.37 -19.89 -10.89
CA GLY A 108 4.69 -19.35 -9.71
C GLY A 108 4.65 -17.82 -9.63
N ASP A 109 5.22 -17.10 -10.61
CA ASP A 109 5.11 -15.64 -10.65
C ASP A 109 3.69 -15.21 -11.03
N THR A 110 3.27 -14.06 -10.48
CA THR A 110 2.07 -13.32 -10.86
C THR A 110 2.46 -11.90 -11.25
N LEU A 111 1.64 -11.19 -12.03
CA LEU A 111 1.90 -9.78 -12.32
C LEU A 111 1.95 -8.95 -11.05
N TYR A 112 1.15 -9.29 -10.04
CA TYR A 112 1.17 -8.64 -8.73
C TYR A 112 2.51 -8.84 -8.00
N GLY A 113 3.01 -10.08 -7.91
CA GLY A 113 4.29 -10.36 -7.24
C GLY A 113 5.48 -9.68 -7.95
N ILE A 114 5.41 -9.57 -9.28
CA ILE A 114 6.38 -8.82 -10.08
C ILE A 114 6.24 -7.32 -9.81
N ALA A 115 5.03 -6.78 -9.87
CA ALA A 115 4.74 -5.37 -9.61
C ALA A 115 5.26 -4.93 -8.24
N LEU A 116 4.96 -5.70 -7.19
CA LEU A 116 5.43 -5.46 -5.83
C LEU A 116 6.96 -5.49 -5.72
N ARG A 117 7.61 -6.47 -6.34
CA ARG A 117 9.07 -6.61 -6.31
C ARG A 117 9.80 -5.43 -6.95
N TYR A 118 9.19 -4.86 -7.98
CA TYR A 118 9.77 -3.78 -8.78
C TYR A 118 9.17 -2.41 -8.46
N GLU A 119 8.33 -2.31 -7.42
CA GLU A 119 7.68 -1.09 -6.94
C GLU A 119 6.88 -0.35 -8.05
N VAL A 120 6.22 -1.10 -8.93
CA VAL A 120 5.32 -0.60 -9.99
C VAL A 120 3.90 -1.13 -9.78
N THR A 121 2.90 -0.66 -10.53
CA THR A 121 1.52 -1.19 -10.46
C THR A 121 1.28 -2.30 -11.48
N VAL A 122 0.34 -3.21 -11.18
CA VAL A 122 -0.09 -4.25 -12.14
C VAL A 122 -0.64 -3.63 -13.41
N GLN A 123 -1.39 -2.52 -13.31
CA GLN A 123 -1.95 -1.83 -14.47
C GLN A 123 -0.87 -1.21 -15.36
N GLN A 124 0.22 -0.69 -14.76
CA GLN A 124 1.39 -0.23 -15.50
C GLN A 124 2.04 -1.39 -16.28
N LEU A 125 2.24 -2.54 -15.61
CA LEU A 125 2.74 -3.74 -16.29
C LEU A 125 1.82 -4.18 -17.43
N VAL A 126 0.51 -4.18 -17.21
CA VAL A 126 -0.50 -4.56 -18.21
C VAL A 126 -0.45 -3.65 -19.42
N LYS A 127 -0.40 -2.33 -19.19
CA LYS A 127 -0.36 -1.30 -20.24
C LYS A 127 0.94 -1.38 -21.05
N ASP A 128 2.07 -1.42 -20.38
CA ASP A 128 3.39 -1.39 -21.03
C ASP A 128 3.68 -2.66 -21.83
N ASN A 129 3.07 -3.77 -21.43
CA ASN A 129 3.26 -5.07 -22.05
C ASN A 129 2.08 -5.50 -22.93
N SER A 130 1.08 -4.64 -23.11
CA SER A 130 -0.15 -4.94 -23.88
C SER A 130 -0.80 -6.27 -23.46
N ILE A 131 -0.85 -6.53 -22.15
CA ILE A 131 -1.37 -7.79 -21.60
C ILE A 131 -2.90 -7.75 -21.63
N VAL A 132 -3.52 -8.69 -22.33
CA VAL A 132 -4.99 -8.76 -22.45
C VAL A 132 -5.64 -9.34 -21.19
N ASN A 133 -4.97 -10.30 -20.54
CA ASN A 133 -5.45 -10.91 -19.30
C ASN A 133 -4.36 -10.84 -18.21
N PRO A 134 -4.51 -9.97 -17.21
CA PRO A 134 -3.52 -9.80 -16.13
C PRO A 134 -3.27 -11.06 -15.28
N ASN A 135 -4.23 -11.99 -15.26
CA ASN A 135 -4.15 -13.24 -14.51
C ASN A 135 -3.48 -14.37 -15.30
N LEU A 136 -3.06 -14.12 -16.54
CA LEU A 136 -2.44 -15.11 -17.41
C LEU A 136 -1.11 -14.60 -17.94
N ILE A 137 -0.03 -14.92 -17.21
CA ILE A 137 1.35 -14.76 -17.66
C ILE A 137 2.04 -16.12 -17.76
N LEU A 138 2.89 -16.28 -18.77
CA LEU A 138 3.54 -17.55 -19.10
C LEU A 138 4.97 -17.59 -18.58
N ILE A 139 5.41 -18.74 -18.07
CA ILE A 139 6.82 -18.95 -17.72
C ILE A 139 7.71 -18.64 -18.93
N GLY A 140 8.75 -17.86 -18.74
CA GLY A 140 9.64 -17.38 -19.79
C GLY A 140 9.15 -16.14 -20.53
N GLN A 141 7.94 -15.65 -20.26
CA GLN A 141 7.43 -14.39 -20.80
C GLN A 141 8.31 -13.24 -20.31
N LYS A 142 8.67 -12.34 -21.23
CA LYS A 142 9.36 -11.09 -20.90
C LYS A 142 8.32 -10.04 -20.54
N ILE A 143 8.47 -9.44 -19.37
CA ILE A 143 7.68 -8.33 -18.86
C ILE A 143 8.58 -7.12 -18.79
N ILE A 144 8.32 -6.12 -19.64
CA ILE A 144 8.92 -4.79 -19.57
C ILE A 144 8.52 -4.17 -18.24
N ILE A 145 9.54 -3.78 -17.48
CA ILE A 145 9.38 -3.07 -16.20
C ILE A 145 9.72 -1.61 -16.49
N SER A 146 8.78 -0.84 -17.03
CA SER A 146 8.98 0.60 -17.12
C SER A 146 8.82 1.16 -15.72
N GLN A 147 9.87 1.80 -15.19
CA GLN A 147 9.77 2.63 -13.98
C GLN A 147 8.95 3.88 -14.30
N GLY A 148 7.64 3.70 -14.47
CA GLY A 148 6.62 4.74 -14.46
C GLY A 148 5.96 4.72 -13.09
N ALA A 149 6.12 5.82 -12.35
CA ALA A 149 5.74 6.02 -10.96
C ALA A 149 6.71 5.39 -9.94
N LYS A 150 7.64 6.22 -9.47
CA LYS A 150 8.02 6.19 -8.06
C LYS A 150 6.71 6.24 -7.26
N THR A 151 6.45 5.24 -6.42
CA THR A 151 5.69 5.49 -5.20
C THR A 151 6.53 6.47 -4.40
N VAL A 152 6.30 7.76 -4.61
CA VAL A 152 6.92 8.78 -3.77
C VAL A 152 6.32 8.55 -2.38
N GLN A 153 7.16 8.22 -1.40
CA GLN A 153 6.84 8.43 0.00
C GLN A 153 6.66 9.94 0.24
N THR A 154 5.53 10.49 -0.19
CA THR A 154 5.07 11.85 0.14
C THR A 154 3.90 11.82 1.11
N THR A 155 3.57 10.66 1.68
CA THR A 155 2.43 10.52 2.60
C THR A 155 2.75 10.97 4.01
N GLY A 156 3.95 10.71 4.55
CA GLY A 156 4.28 11.09 5.93
C GLY A 156 4.08 12.58 6.24
N ALA A 157 4.74 13.47 5.50
CA ALA A 157 4.68 14.91 5.78
C ALA A 157 3.29 15.52 5.53
N MET A 158 2.64 15.16 4.42
CA MET A 158 1.29 15.64 4.10
C MET A 158 0.28 15.19 5.16
N LEU A 159 0.31 13.92 5.56
CA LEU A 159 -0.62 13.39 6.57
C LEU A 159 -0.42 14.05 7.94
N HIS A 160 0.82 14.30 8.34
CA HIS A 160 1.08 15.04 9.57
C HIS A 160 0.54 16.48 9.50
N GLN A 161 0.63 17.14 8.34
CA GLN A 161 0.05 18.47 8.16
C GLN A 161 -1.48 18.44 8.23
N ILE A 162 -2.13 17.51 7.52
CA ILE A 162 -3.59 17.31 7.57
C ILE A 162 -4.04 17.04 9.01
N ALA A 163 -3.40 16.07 9.67
CA ALA A 163 -3.68 15.71 11.06
C ALA A 163 -3.52 16.91 12.01
N THR A 164 -2.48 17.74 11.81
CA THR A 164 -2.26 18.96 12.61
C THR A 164 -3.35 20.00 12.39
N VAL A 165 -3.73 20.25 11.13
CA VAL A 165 -4.78 21.23 10.79
C VAL A 165 -6.12 20.80 11.35
N LEU A 166 -6.43 19.51 11.27
CA LEU A 166 -7.65 18.96 11.82
C LEU A 166 -7.58 18.90 13.34
N GLY A 167 -6.43 18.60 13.95
CA GLY A 167 -6.34 18.24 15.38
C GLY A 167 -6.69 16.77 15.61
N GLU A 168 -6.30 15.89 14.69
CA GLU A 168 -6.55 14.44 14.69
C GLU A 168 -5.24 13.65 14.74
N SER A 169 -5.32 12.35 15.00
CA SER A 169 -4.18 11.44 14.82
C SER A 169 -3.94 11.17 13.32
N PRO A 170 -2.69 11.16 12.84
CA PRO A 170 -2.37 10.69 11.48
C PRO A 170 -2.85 9.27 11.18
N ASP A 171 -2.98 8.41 12.21
CA ASP A 171 -3.46 7.03 12.06
C ASP A 171 -4.96 6.96 11.66
N ASN A 172 -5.72 8.03 11.90
CA ASN A 172 -7.13 8.16 11.50
C ASN A 172 -7.30 8.59 10.04
N LEU A 173 -6.22 8.77 9.29
CA LEU A 173 -6.22 9.23 7.90
C LEU A 173 -5.68 8.13 6.96
N PRO A 174 -6.11 8.11 5.69
CA PRO A 174 -5.55 7.20 4.69
C PRO A 174 -4.04 7.41 4.53
N SER A 175 -3.24 6.39 4.83
CA SER A 175 -1.78 6.44 4.72
C SER A 175 -1.24 6.12 3.32
N MET A 176 -2.10 5.59 2.45
CA MET A 176 -1.87 5.34 1.04
C MET A 176 -2.85 6.20 0.22
N ILE A 177 -2.33 6.93 -0.78
CA ILE A 177 -3.14 7.74 -1.70
C ILE A 177 -2.86 7.25 -3.13
N PRO A 178 -3.87 6.71 -3.85
CA PRO A 178 -3.66 6.17 -5.18
C PRO A 178 -3.50 7.30 -6.19
N LEU A 179 -2.37 7.32 -6.90
CA LEU A 179 -2.08 8.29 -7.95
C LEU A 179 -2.15 7.64 -9.33
N GLU A 180 -2.85 8.27 -10.26
CA GLU A 180 -2.86 7.84 -11.66
C GLU A 180 -1.55 8.17 -12.39
N ALA A 181 -1.32 7.44 -13.49
CA ALA A 181 -0.17 7.68 -14.35
C ALA A 181 -0.14 9.12 -14.87
N GLY A 182 0.99 9.79 -14.63
CA GLY A 182 1.20 11.19 -15.06
C GLY A 182 1.08 12.21 -13.93
N TYR A 183 0.61 11.80 -12.75
CA TYR A 183 0.68 12.59 -11.53
C TYR A 183 1.88 12.15 -10.68
N THR A 184 2.44 13.08 -9.92
CA THR A 184 3.70 12.84 -9.16
C THR A 184 3.55 13.13 -7.67
N SER A 185 2.48 13.81 -7.28
CA SER A 185 2.29 14.32 -5.92
C SER A 185 0.83 14.19 -5.50
N ALA A 186 0.62 13.94 -4.21
CA ALA A 186 -0.68 14.05 -3.57
C ALA A 186 -0.78 15.40 -2.83
N SER A 187 -1.99 15.93 -2.72
CA SER A 187 -2.31 17.06 -1.86
C SER A 187 -3.72 16.89 -1.28
N ALA A 188 -4.13 17.81 -0.42
CA ALA A 188 -5.46 17.76 0.18
C ALA A 188 -6.02 19.15 0.48
N ALA A 189 -7.34 19.28 0.38
CA ALA A 189 -8.11 20.35 1.00
C ALA A 189 -8.80 19.79 2.25
N THR A 190 -8.78 20.53 3.34
CA THR A 190 -9.29 20.10 4.65
C THR A 190 -10.30 21.11 5.18
N GLU A 191 -11.39 20.62 5.75
CA GLU A 191 -12.39 21.44 6.43
C GLU A 191 -12.76 20.78 7.77
N ARG A 192 -12.86 21.57 8.84
CA ARG A 192 -13.36 21.11 10.15
C ARG A 192 -14.60 21.91 10.52
N THR A 193 -15.63 21.20 10.97
CA THR A 193 -16.90 21.75 11.43
C THR A 193 -17.20 21.26 12.85
N GLU A 194 -18.30 21.72 13.44
CA GLU A 194 -18.79 21.18 14.71
C GLU A 194 -19.29 19.73 14.60
N TYR A 195 -19.62 19.26 13.39
CA TYR A 195 -20.17 17.93 13.13
C TYR A 195 -19.11 16.94 12.62
N GLY A 196 -17.84 17.33 12.52
CA GLY A 196 -16.82 16.45 11.95
C GLY A 196 -15.76 17.17 11.13
N TYR A 197 -15.10 16.40 10.27
CA TYR A 197 -14.11 16.93 9.32
C TYR A 197 -14.22 16.27 7.95
N PHE A 198 -13.71 16.98 6.95
CA PHE A 198 -13.70 16.60 5.55
C PHE A 198 -12.28 16.79 5.00
N VAL A 199 -11.83 15.81 4.22
CA VAL A 199 -10.55 15.85 3.51
C VAL A 199 -10.79 15.45 2.07
N THR A 200 -10.60 16.38 1.14
CA THR A 200 -10.60 16.07 -0.29
C THR A 200 -9.16 15.84 -0.73
N PHE A 201 -8.85 14.62 -1.16
CA PHE A 201 -7.54 14.27 -1.67
C PHE A 201 -7.45 14.55 -3.17
N TYR A 202 -6.31 15.09 -3.57
CA TYR A 202 -6.00 15.43 -4.95
C TYR A 202 -4.69 14.81 -5.38
N GLU A 203 -4.58 14.52 -6.66
CA GLU A 203 -3.32 14.26 -7.34
C GLU A 203 -2.92 15.46 -8.19
N THR A 204 -1.62 15.76 -8.21
CA THR A 204 -1.06 16.90 -8.93
C THR A 204 0.20 16.49 -9.70
N LYS A 205 0.48 17.17 -10.81
CA LYS A 205 1.68 16.92 -11.63
C LYS A 205 2.95 17.46 -10.99
N GLU A 206 2.80 18.49 -10.17
CA GLU A 206 3.84 19.13 -9.38
C GLU A 206 3.38 19.23 -7.92
N PRO A 207 4.29 19.28 -6.93
CA PRO A 207 3.89 19.40 -5.52
C PRO A 207 3.07 20.67 -5.26
N VAL A 208 1.87 20.50 -4.69
CA VAL A 208 0.99 21.60 -4.26
C VAL A 208 0.74 21.47 -2.75
N PRO A 209 0.94 22.53 -1.95
CA PRO A 209 0.65 22.49 -0.51
C PRO A 209 -0.81 22.15 -0.21
N ILE A 210 -1.07 21.57 0.96
CA ILE A 210 -2.45 21.37 1.42
C ILE A 210 -3.17 22.72 1.56
N ASN A 211 -4.48 22.74 1.33
CA ASN A 211 -5.34 23.93 1.37
C ASN A 211 -4.94 25.05 0.41
N ASP A 212 -4.10 24.79 -0.58
CA ASP A 212 -3.80 25.76 -1.62
C ASP A 212 -5.00 25.96 -2.55
N SER A 213 -5.31 27.22 -2.88
CA SER A 213 -6.39 27.58 -3.81
C SER A 213 -6.26 26.92 -5.20
N ALA A 214 -5.03 26.58 -5.62
CA ALA A 214 -4.73 25.90 -6.88
C ALA A 214 -5.39 24.52 -7.00
N LEU A 215 -5.75 23.88 -5.88
CA LEU A 215 -6.45 22.58 -5.88
C LEU A 215 -7.85 22.64 -6.48
N HIS A 216 -8.45 23.83 -6.60
CA HIS A 216 -9.74 24.02 -7.27
C HIS A 216 -9.62 24.12 -8.80
N ASN A 217 -8.40 24.13 -9.35
CA ASN A 217 -8.17 24.18 -10.77
C ASN A 217 -7.96 22.76 -11.34
N GLN A 218 -8.88 22.32 -12.19
CA GLN A 218 -8.87 21.00 -12.82
C GLN A 218 -7.66 20.75 -13.73
N ASP A 219 -6.99 21.80 -14.22
CA ASP A 219 -5.75 21.68 -15.00
C ASP A 219 -4.53 21.37 -14.12
N ILE A 220 -4.63 21.66 -12.81
CA ILE A 220 -3.53 21.52 -11.83
C ILE A 220 -3.74 20.27 -10.98
N ALA A 221 -4.96 20.05 -10.53
CA ALA A 221 -5.31 19.03 -9.56
C ALA A 221 -6.55 18.24 -10.02
N ARG A 222 -6.46 16.91 -9.93
CA ARG A 222 -7.62 16.03 -10.09
C ARG A 222 -7.99 15.45 -8.73
N GLN A 223 -9.27 15.49 -8.40
CA GLN A 223 -9.77 14.88 -7.17
C GLN A 223 -9.69 13.35 -7.25
N ILE A 224 -9.21 12.74 -6.17
CA ILE A 224 -9.09 11.28 -6.01
C ILE A 224 -10.29 10.77 -5.20
N ALA A 225 -10.49 11.33 -4.01
CA ALA A 225 -11.51 10.90 -3.08
C ALA A 225 -11.82 12.00 -2.06
N THR A 226 -13.03 11.99 -1.50
CA THR A 226 -13.32 12.66 -0.23
C THR A 226 -13.22 11.64 0.89
N PHE A 227 -12.69 12.07 2.04
CA PHE A 227 -12.69 11.33 3.29
C PHE A 227 -13.36 12.19 4.35
N GLU A 228 -14.40 11.66 4.96
CA GLU A 228 -15.23 12.37 5.92
C GLU A 228 -15.27 11.60 7.23
N ALA A 229 -15.27 12.31 8.36
CA ALA A 229 -15.61 11.77 9.65
C ALA A 229 -16.76 12.60 10.21
N ILE A 230 -17.95 12.00 10.28
CA ILE A 230 -19.20 12.68 10.64
C ILE A 230 -19.63 12.21 12.02
N VAL A 231 -19.79 13.15 12.94
CA VAL A 231 -20.22 12.92 14.32
C VAL A 231 -21.74 12.97 14.40
N TYR A 232 -22.34 11.89 14.90
CA TYR A 232 -23.77 11.76 15.16
C TYR A 232 -24.06 11.96 16.66
N VAL A 233 -25.34 12.16 16.96
CA VAL A 233 -25.81 12.37 18.34
C VAL A 233 -25.56 11.18 19.27
N ASP A 234 -25.52 9.98 18.71
CA ASP A 234 -25.20 8.74 19.42
C ASP A 234 -24.78 7.63 18.43
N LYS A 235 -24.33 6.51 19.00
CA LYS A 235 -23.94 5.31 18.27
C LYS A 235 -25.05 4.75 17.37
N ALA A 236 -26.31 4.78 17.81
CA ALA A 236 -27.42 4.21 17.07
C ALA A 236 -27.78 5.05 15.82
N ALA A 237 -27.72 6.37 15.94
CA ALA A 237 -27.87 7.31 14.83
C ALA A 237 -26.74 7.12 13.80
N ALA A 238 -25.50 6.94 14.25
CA ALA A 238 -24.37 6.63 13.38
C ALA A 238 -24.56 5.30 12.64
N ALA A 239 -24.97 4.23 13.33
CA ALA A 239 -25.25 2.93 12.71
C ALA A 239 -26.36 3.02 11.65
N LYS A 240 -27.44 3.77 11.97
CA LYS A 240 -28.55 3.98 11.03
C LYS A 240 -28.12 4.70 9.76
N ALA A 241 -27.15 5.62 9.85
CA ALA A 241 -26.65 6.36 8.69
C ALA A 241 -25.85 5.51 7.69
N ILE A 242 -25.34 4.34 8.11
CA ILE A 242 -24.67 3.38 7.20
C ILE A 242 -25.67 2.71 6.25
N ASP A 243 -26.95 2.60 6.65
CA ASP A 243 -28.01 1.95 5.87
C ASP A 243 -27.64 0.49 5.49
N HIS A 244 -27.16 -0.26 6.48
CA HIS A 244 -26.79 -1.66 6.34
C HIS A 244 -28.00 -2.58 6.46
N HIS A 245 -27.97 -3.64 5.66
CA HIS A 245 -28.92 -4.75 5.66
C HIS A 245 -28.18 -6.04 5.28
N ASP A 246 -28.83 -7.18 5.51
CA ASP A 246 -28.29 -8.46 5.06
C ASP A 246 -28.49 -8.58 3.54
N ALA A 247 -27.44 -8.95 2.80
CA ALA A 247 -27.50 -9.07 1.34
C ALA A 247 -28.45 -10.20 0.88
N ALA A 248 -28.69 -11.20 1.73
CA ALA A 248 -29.66 -12.25 1.49
C ALA A 248 -31.10 -11.83 1.85
N GLU A 249 -31.30 -10.64 2.41
CA GLU A 249 -32.62 -10.15 2.79
C GLU A 249 -33.58 -10.13 1.58
N GLY A 250 -34.74 -10.76 1.74
CA GLY A 250 -35.75 -10.88 0.69
C GLY A 250 -35.53 -12.02 -0.31
N PHE A 251 -34.42 -12.76 -0.21
CA PHE A 251 -34.20 -13.98 -1.00
C PHE A 251 -34.73 -15.23 -0.30
N SER A 252 -35.22 -16.19 -1.08
CA SER A 252 -35.54 -17.54 -0.57
C SER A 252 -34.23 -18.27 -0.18
N PRO A 253 -34.23 -19.17 0.82
CA PRO A 253 -33.05 -19.97 1.16
C PRO A 253 -32.46 -20.77 0.00
N ASP A 254 -33.30 -21.13 -0.98
CA ASP A 254 -32.90 -21.88 -2.19
C ASP A 254 -32.63 -20.95 -3.40
N ALA A 255 -32.55 -19.64 -3.18
CA ALA A 255 -32.29 -18.69 -4.26
C ALA A 255 -30.92 -18.97 -4.91
N PRO A 256 -30.82 -18.90 -6.25
CA PRO A 256 -29.55 -19.08 -6.92
C PRO A 256 -28.59 -17.95 -6.53
N THR A 257 -27.39 -18.32 -6.12
CA THR A 257 -26.30 -17.40 -5.76
C THR A 257 -25.18 -17.44 -6.79
N ILE A 258 -24.34 -16.41 -6.77
CA ILE A 258 -23.09 -16.35 -7.52
C ILE A 258 -21.94 -16.71 -6.58
N ASP A 259 -21.13 -17.70 -6.95
CA ASP A 259 -19.88 -17.97 -6.23
C ASP A 259 -18.86 -16.86 -6.51
N LEU A 260 -18.53 -16.09 -5.47
CA LEU A 260 -17.57 -15.00 -5.53
C LEU A 260 -16.14 -15.45 -5.17
N GLY A 261 -15.94 -16.74 -4.84
CA GLY A 261 -14.70 -17.28 -4.31
C GLY A 261 -14.71 -17.37 -2.79
N TYR A 262 -13.75 -18.10 -2.22
CA TYR A 262 -13.55 -18.25 -0.76
C TYR A 262 -14.78 -18.73 0.04
N GLY A 263 -15.76 -19.35 -0.64
CA GLY A 263 -17.02 -19.78 -0.03
C GLY A 263 -18.04 -18.66 0.17
N ILE A 264 -17.81 -17.49 -0.44
CA ILE A 264 -18.70 -16.34 -0.37
C ILE A 264 -19.75 -16.43 -1.49
N ALA A 265 -21.01 -16.37 -1.08
CA ALA A 265 -22.16 -16.36 -1.97
C ALA A 265 -22.66 -14.92 -2.18
N GLY A 266 -22.74 -14.50 -3.44
CA GLY A 266 -23.35 -13.24 -3.85
C GLY A 266 -24.82 -13.42 -4.22
N TYR A 267 -25.66 -12.50 -3.75
CA TYR A 267 -27.09 -12.45 -4.03
C TYR A 267 -27.37 -11.36 -5.06
N GLN A 268 -28.08 -11.70 -6.13
CA GLN A 268 -28.35 -10.77 -7.22
C GLN A 268 -29.84 -10.46 -7.37
N ASN A 269 -30.17 -9.18 -7.53
CA ASN A 269 -31.50 -8.74 -7.90
C ASN A 269 -31.42 -7.80 -9.11
N SER A 270 -32.17 -8.10 -10.16
CA SER A 270 -32.21 -7.31 -11.39
C SER A 270 -33.54 -6.58 -11.53
N GLY A 271 -33.49 -5.28 -11.82
CA GLY A 271 -34.66 -4.43 -12.00
C GLY A 271 -34.30 -3.12 -12.69
N MET A 272 -35.23 -2.56 -13.47
CA MET A 272 -35.08 -1.24 -14.12
C MET A 272 -33.77 -1.08 -14.94
N GLY A 273 -33.33 -2.12 -15.63
CA GLY A 273 -32.12 -2.09 -16.47
C GLY A 273 -30.79 -2.26 -15.71
N LYS A 274 -30.83 -2.41 -14.38
CA LYS A 274 -29.66 -2.61 -13.53
C LYS A 274 -29.74 -3.95 -12.78
N THR A 275 -28.58 -4.43 -12.33
CA THR A 275 -28.45 -5.54 -11.39
C THR A 275 -27.69 -5.04 -10.17
N LEU A 276 -28.22 -5.35 -9.00
CA LEU A 276 -27.53 -5.22 -7.71
C LEU A 276 -27.01 -6.61 -7.34
N LEU A 277 -25.71 -6.74 -7.14
CA LEU A 277 -25.06 -7.92 -6.57
C LEU A 277 -24.53 -7.56 -5.19
N GLY A 278 -25.05 -8.21 -4.15
CA GLY A 278 -24.67 -7.97 -2.77
C GLY A 278 -24.13 -9.21 -2.08
N TRP A 279 -23.21 -9.02 -1.12
CA TRP A 279 -22.77 -10.05 -0.18
C TRP A 279 -22.41 -9.43 1.16
N ASN A 280 -22.35 -10.24 2.20
CA ASN A 280 -21.86 -9.81 3.51
C ASN A 280 -20.51 -10.43 3.80
N GLU A 281 -19.67 -9.66 4.50
CA GLU A 281 -18.39 -10.12 5.02
C GLU A 281 -18.19 -9.56 6.43
N GLY A 282 -18.46 -10.40 7.44
CA GLY A 282 -18.55 -9.94 8.83
C GLY A 282 -19.63 -8.86 8.99
N ASN A 283 -19.24 -7.70 9.53
CA ASN A 283 -20.13 -6.55 9.74
C ASN A 283 -20.21 -5.63 8.51
N TRP A 284 -19.64 -6.03 7.37
CA TRP A 284 -19.70 -5.29 6.11
C TRP A 284 -20.82 -5.83 5.22
N LEU A 285 -21.59 -4.90 4.66
CA LEU A 285 -22.41 -5.12 3.47
C LEU A 285 -21.64 -4.61 2.26
N LEU A 286 -21.48 -5.42 1.23
CA LEU A 286 -20.84 -5.04 -0.02
C LEU A 286 -21.84 -5.16 -1.16
N GLU A 287 -21.90 -4.14 -2.01
CA GLU A 287 -22.87 -4.03 -3.09
C GLU A 287 -22.23 -3.49 -4.36
N VAL A 288 -22.48 -4.15 -5.49
CA VAL A 288 -22.07 -3.70 -6.83
C VAL A 288 -23.33 -3.52 -7.69
N LEU A 289 -23.55 -2.31 -8.20
CA LEU A 289 -24.60 -2.00 -9.16
C LEU A 289 -24.01 -1.94 -10.57
N TYR A 290 -24.60 -2.68 -11.51
CA TYR A 290 -24.09 -2.77 -12.88
C TYR A 290 -25.23 -2.98 -13.89
N PRO A 291 -25.01 -2.78 -15.21
CA PRO A 291 -26.05 -3.03 -16.22
C PRO A 291 -26.43 -4.51 -16.29
N ILE A 292 -27.70 -4.82 -16.56
CA ILE A 292 -28.16 -6.22 -16.71
C ILE A 292 -27.35 -6.96 -17.79
N GLY A 293 -26.92 -8.18 -17.47
CA GLY A 293 -26.18 -9.05 -18.39
C GLY A 293 -24.71 -8.67 -18.57
N ASN A 294 -24.18 -7.72 -17.79
CA ASN A 294 -22.80 -7.30 -17.86
C ASN A 294 -21.92 -8.08 -16.87
N GLN A 295 -20.91 -8.79 -17.37
CA GLN A 295 -19.97 -9.59 -16.58
C GLN A 295 -19.06 -8.73 -15.69
N MET A 296 -18.84 -7.46 -16.05
CA MET A 296 -17.97 -6.53 -15.32
C MET A 296 -18.34 -6.38 -13.83
N GLY A 297 -19.64 -6.38 -13.49
CA GLY A 297 -20.07 -6.28 -12.09
C GLY A 297 -19.73 -7.52 -11.27
N ILE A 298 -19.84 -8.71 -11.87
CA ILE A 298 -19.48 -9.98 -11.23
C ILE A 298 -17.96 -10.06 -11.08
N ASP A 299 -17.21 -9.67 -12.10
CA ASP A 299 -15.74 -9.66 -12.05
C ASP A 299 -15.22 -8.68 -11.01
N LEU A 300 -15.83 -7.49 -10.91
CA LEU A 300 -15.52 -6.52 -9.87
C LEU A 300 -15.81 -7.08 -8.47
N ALA A 301 -16.97 -7.72 -8.26
CA ALA A 301 -17.29 -8.35 -6.98
C ALA A 301 -16.26 -9.42 -6.57
N LYS A 302 -15.85 -10.27 -7.52
CA LYS A 302 -14.79 -11.28 -7.29
C LYS A 302 -13.44 -10.64 -6.98
N ASN A 303 -13.08 -9.57 -7.67
CA ASN A 303 -11.84 -8.85 -7.42
C ASN A 303 -11.86 -8.17 -6.04
N SER A 304 -13.00 -7.57 -5.65
CA SER A 304 -13.18 -6.99 -4.31
C SER A 304 -13.02 -8.05 -3.22
N VAL A 305 -13.69 -9.21 -3.38
CA VAL A 305 -13.50 -10.35 -2.44
C VAL A 305 -12.03 -10.75 -2.37
N ASN A 306 -11.36 -10.92 -3.52
CA ASN A 306 -9.95 -11.30 -3.53
C ASN A 306 -9.04 -10.25 -2.86
N GLU A 307 -9.34 -8.96 -3.02
CA GLU A 307 -8.57 -7.90 -2.36
C GLU A 307 -8.76 -7.91 -0.84
N LEU A 308 -9.97 -8.17 -0.37
CA LEU A 308 -10.29 -8.24 1.06
C LEU A 308 -9.66 -9.45 1.77
N GLU A 309 -9.19 -10.46 1.01
CA GLU A 309 -8.35 -11.53 1.55
C GLU A 309 -6.89 -11.09 1.76
N THR A 310 -6.44 -10.00 1.13
CA THR A 310 -5.09 -9.46 1.22
C THR A 310 -4.97 -8.19 2.07
N VAL A 311 -6.06 -7.45 2.23
CA VAL A 311 -6.11 -6.20 3.00
C VAL A 311 -7.20 -6.21 4.07
N PHE A 312 -6.96 -5.51 5.18
CA PHE A 312 -7.94 -5.39 6.26
C PHE A 312 -8.52 -3.98 6.28
N LEU A 313 -9.83 -3.88 6.07
CA LEU A 313 -10.54 -2.62 6.28
C LEU A 313 -10.61 -2.28 7.78
N PRO A 314 -10.70 -0.99 8.13
CA PRO A 314 -11.07 -0.54 9.46
C PRO A 314 -12.28 -1.31 10.02
N PRO A 315 -12.17 -1.98 11.17
CA PRO A 315 -13.28 -2.77 11.67
C PRO A 315 -14.42 -1.84 12.13
N PRO A 316 -15.64 -1.93 11.54
CA PRO A 316 -16.78 -1.20 12.06
C PRO A 316 -17.14 -1.73 13.45
N ASN A 317 -17.64 -0.85 14.33
CA ASN A 317 -18.15 -1.26 15.63
C ASN A 317 -19.40 -2.14 15.47
N ASP A 318 -20.42 -1.64 14.77
CA ASP A 318 -21.63 -2.41 14.49
C ASP A 318 -21.79 -2.70 13.00
N THR A 319 -21.51 -1.72 12.14
CA THR A 319 -21.86 -1.82 10.73
C THR A 319 -20.95 -1.01 9.80
N GLY A 320 -20.62 -1.62 8.66
CA GLY A 320 -19.99 -0.98 7.52
C GLY A 320 -20.72 -1.32 6.22
N ARG A 321 -20.51 -0.49 5.20
CA ARG A 321 -21.08 -0.65 3.87
C ARG A 321 -20.09 -0.20 2.79
N ILE A 322 -19.97 -1.00 1.75
CA ILE A 322 -19.26 -0.66 0.51
C ILE A 322 -20.27 -0.74 -0.62
N ARG A 323 -20.39 0.33 -1.38
CA ARG A 323 -21.23 0.37 -2.56
C ARG A 323 -20.44 0.87 -3.74
N VAL A 324 -20.47 0.12 -4.83
CA VAL A 324 -19.84 0.49 -6.09
C VAL A 324 -20.88 0.53 -7.19
N ASP A 325 -21.12 1.70 -7.78
CA ASP A 325 -21.96 1.86 -8.97
C ASP A 325 -21.09 1.93 -10.22
N VAL A 326 -21.23 0.92 -11.07
CA VAL A 326 -20.57 0.81 -12.39
C VAL A 326 -21.59 0.73 -13.51
N THR A 327 -22.79 1.27 -13.28
CA THR A 327 -23.86 1.31 -14.30
C THR A 327 -23.49 2.18 -15.48
N ASN A 328 -22.62 3.17 -15.27
CA ASN A 328 -21.89 3.88 -16.33
C ASN A 328 -20.39 3.54 -16.23
N PRO A 329 -19.84 2.70 -17.13
CA PRO A 329 -18.42 2.33 -17.08
C PRO A 329 -17.44 3.52 -17.17
N SER A 330 -17.88 4.67 -17.70
CA SER A 330 -17.07 5.89 -17.77
C SER A 330 -17.16 6.76 -16.50
N GLN A 331 -18.06 6.43 -15.58
CA GLN A 331 -18.34 7.15 -14.34
C GLN A 331 -18.64 6.12 -13.26
N MET A 332 -17.59 5.49 -12.76
CA MET A 332 -17.68 4.62 -11.61
C MET A 332 -17.84 5.48 -10.35
N GLU A 333 -18.65 5.06 -9.41
CA GLU A 333 -18.81 5.71 -8.11
C GLU A 333 -18.61 4.67 -7.02
N THR A 334 -17.68 4.94 -6.10
CA THR A 334 -17.39 4.09 -4.95
C THR A 334 -17.71 4.88 -3.69
N MET A 335 -18.49 4.27 -2.80
CA MET A 335 -18.77 4.76 -1.46
C MET A 335 -18.37 3.68 -0.47
N ILE A 336 -17.53 4.02 0.50
CA ILE A 336 -17.17 3.15 1.62
C ILE A 336 -17.50 3.88 2.91
N MET A 337 -18.31 3.26 3.77
CA MET A 337 -18.73 3.83 5.04
C MET A 337 -18.53 2.82 6.16
N TRP A 338 -18.00 3.26 7.31
CA TRP A 338 -17.96 2.44 8.51
C TRP A 338 -18.17 3.27 9.76
N GLN A 339 -18.85 2.66 10.73
CA GLN A 339 -19.18 3.32 11.98
C GLN A 339 -18.17 2.94 13.07
N LYS A 340 -17.66 3.95 13.79
CA LYS A 340 -16.89 3.79 15.03
C LYS A 340 -17.52 4.67 16.11
N ASN A 341 -18.17 4.05 17.10
CA ASN A 341 -19.02 4.71 18.08
C ASN A 341 -20.07 5.63 17.42
N GLU A 342 -20.11 6.90 17.79
CA GLU A 342 -20.98 7.93 17.22
C GLU A 342 -20.42 8.57 15.94
N VAL A 343 -19.27 8.10 15.43
CA VAL A 343 -18.66 8.63 14.20
C VAL A 343 -18.89 7.68 13.03
N VAL A 344 -19.32 8.24 11.90
CA VAL A 344 -19.29 7.54 10.61
C VAL A 344 -18.13 8.09 9.81
N TYR A 345 -17.21 7.20 9.43
CA TYR A 345 -16.22 7.51 8.42
C TYR A 345 -16.78 7.16 7.05
N ARG A 346 -16.50 8.00 6.06
CA ARG A 346 -16.97 7.85 4.70
C ARG A 346 -15.87 8.19 3.70
N ILE A 347 -15.72 7.38 2.66
CA ILE A 347 -14.91 7.67 1.48
C ILE A 347 -15.81 7.64 0.26
N ASP A 348 -15.86 8.73 -0.50
CA ASP A 348 -16.47 8.77 -1.84
C ASP A 348 -15.41 9.02 -2.89
N SER A 349 -15.48 8.28 -4.00
CA SER A 349 -14.51 8.40 -5.09
C SER A 349 -15.10 7.98 -6.42
N THR A 350 -14.59 8.57 -7.50
CA THR A 350 -14.82 8.12 -8.88
C THR A 350 -13.64 7.36 -9.48
N ASN A 351 -12.60 7.11 -8.68
CA ASN A 351 -11.42 6.36 -9.10
C ASN A 351 -11.71 4.85 -9.06
N ASN A 352 -10.69 4.06 -9.42
CA ASN A 352 -10.78 2.60 -9.40
C ASN A 352 -11.21 2.11 -7.99
N PRO A 353 -12.30 1.33 -7.88
CA PRO A 353 -12.80 0.86 -6.59
C PRO A 353 -11.78 0.05 -5.78
N ILE A 354 -10.90 -0.71 -6.44
CA ILE A 354 -9.87 -1.53 -5.76
C ILE A 354 -8.82 -0.62 -5.12
N ASP A 355 -8.34 0.40 -5.84
CA ASP A 355 -7.41 1.39 -5.29
C ASP A 355 -8.01 2.13 -4.07
N ILE A 356 -9.32 2.30 -4.05
CA ILE A 356 -10.05 2.93 -2.94
C ILE A 356 -10.23 1.98 -1.75
N LEU A 357 -10.35 0.66 -1.99
CA LEU A 357 -10.25 -0.34 -0.92
C LEU A 357 -8.86 -0.32 -0.27
N ASP A 358 -7.80 -0.26 -1.07
CA ASP A 358 -6.41 -0.15 -0.58
C ASP A 358 -6.18 1.14 0.23
N MET A 359 -6.67 2.27 -0.29
CA MET A 359 -6.67 3.55 0.42
C MET A 359 -7.38 3.43 1.77
N THR A 360 -8.53 2.74 1.81
CA THR A 360 -9.29 2.54 3.05
C THR A 360 -8.56 1.63 4.03
N ALA A 361 -8.01 0.50 3.56
CA ALA A 361 -7.24 -0.45 4.36
C ALA A 361 -5.94 0.14 4.92
N SER A 362 -5.45 1.24 4.34
CA SER A 362 -4.27 1.95 4.83
C SER A 362 -4.52 2.77 6.11
N ILE A 363 -5.77 2.88 6.57
CA ILE A 363 -6.17 3.58 7.79
C ILE A 363 -5.97 2.64 9.00
N LYS A 364 -5.33 3.12 10.07
CA LYS A 364 -4.93 2.30 11.24
C LYS A 364 -5.75 2.60 12.50
N ASN A 365 -6.94 3.16 12.31
CA ASN A 365 -7.76 3.83 13.31
C ASN A 365 -8.11 3.04 14.58
#